data_AF-L8EY73-F1
#
_entry.id   AF-L8EY73-F1
#
_cell.length_a   1.000
_cell.length_b   1.000
_cell.length_c   1.000
_cell.angle_alpha   90.00
_cell.angle_beta   90.00
_cell.angle_gamma   90.00
#
_symmetry.space_group_name_H-M   'P 1'
#
loop_
_entity.id
_entity.type
_entity.pdbx_description
1 polymer ?
#
loop_
_entity_poly.entity_id
_entity_poly.type
_entity_poly.pdbx_seq_one_letter_code
_entity_poly.pdbx_strand_id
1 'polypeptide(L)'
;MNHDPRAWEALGRAIRDDRQRQGLSREELAQRVVERGAKITTRTLGSIERGVVPKRGEKPPTLEAAVAALGWAAGDADRILQGEDPRSVLGQAAPASPRAHALELLPKVYEFSRTAVAAGADPGMRDRFDRLAQQLVESVPSERDVSAAYGLAAYRPHAAGEGVPQDDADRIFEAMGRDA
;
A
#
# COMPACT_ATOMS: atom_id res chain seq x y z
N MET A 1 -5.08 22.26 -15.77
CA MET A 1 -5.37 21.71 -14.42
C MET A 1 -6.11 20.40 -14.62
N ASN A 2 -5.79 19.34 -13.86
CA ASN A 2 -6.42 18.03 -14.08
C ASN A 2 -7.85 18.00 -13.52
N HIS A 3 -8.81 17.62 -14.36
CA HIS A 3 -10.21 17.39 -13.98
C HIS A 3 -10.57 15.92 -13.87
N ASP A 4 -9.59 15.02 -13.99
CA ASP A 4 -9.78 13.58 -13.87
C ASP A 4 -10.28 13.22 -12.45
N PRO A 5 -11.52 12.71 -12.32
CA PRO A 5 -12.06 12.29 -11.03
C PRO A 5 -11.21 11.24 -10.34
N ARG A 6 -10.50 10.37 -11.10
CA ARG A 6 -9.65 9.32 -10.51
C ARG A 6 -8.42 9.91 -9.82
N ALA A 7 -7.80 10.93 -10.41
CA ALA A 7 -6.67 11.62 -9.79
C ALA A 7 -7.07 12.33 -8.49
N TRP A 8 -8.25 12.95 -8.47
CA TRP A 8 -8.80 13.56 -7.26
C TRP A 8 -9.15 12.51 -6.19
N GLU A 9 -9.70 11.37 -6.58
CA GLU A 9 -9.94 10.24 -5.66
C GLU A 9 -8.64 9.70 -5.06
N ALA A 10 -7.60 9.52 -5.88
CA ALA A 10 -6.29 9.08 -5.43
C ALA A 10 -5.67 10.06 -4.43
N LEU A 11 -5.73 11.36 -4.72
CA LEU A 11 -5.28 12.41 -3.80
C LEU A 11 -6.06 12.40 -2.48
N GLY A 12 -7.40 12.34 -2.55
CA GLY A 12 -8.24 12.32 -1.36
C GLY A 12 -7.97 11.12 -0.45
N ARG A 13 -7.74 9.95 -1.07
CA ARG A 13 -7.32 8.72 -0.37
C ARG A 13 -5.95 8.89 0.28
N ALA A 14 -4.97 9.40 -0.45
CA ALA A 14 -3.62 9.62 0.08
C ALA A 14 -3.59 10.56 1.29
N ILE A 15 -4.36 11.67 1.24
CA ILE A 15 -4.52 12.60 2.38
C ILE A 15 -5.14 11.89 3.59
N ARG A 16 -6.19 11.08 3.36
CA ARG A 16 -6.86 10.34 4.42
C ARG A 16 -5.93 9.30 5.05
N ASP A 17 -5.22 8.53 4.23
CA ASP A 17 -4.36 7.44 4.68
C ASP A 17 -3.17 7.99 5.48
N ASP A 18 -2.55 9.08 5.02
CA ASP A 18 -1.47 9.72 5.78
C ASP A 18 -1.97 10.34 7.08
N ARG A 19 -3.13 11.01 7.08
CA ARG A 19 -3.76 11.50 8.31
C ARG A 19 -3.99 10.36 9.32
N GLN A 20 -4.54 9.23 8.86
CA GLN A 20 -4.79 8.06 9.70
C GLN A 20 -3.49 7.43 10.21
N ARG A 21 -2.45 7.36 9.36
CA ARG A 21 -1.12 6.87 9.77
C ARG A 21 -0.51 7.74 10.87
N GLN A 22 -0.74 9.05 10.83
CA GLN A 22 -0.29 9.97 11.88
C GLN A 22 -1.19 9.96 13.14
N GLY A 23 -2.24 9.13 13.18
CA GLY A 23 -3.16 9.03 14.31
C GLY A 23 -4.07 10.25 14.50
N LEU A 24 -4.24 11.07 13.46
CA LEU A 24 -4.99 12.32 13.55
C LEU A 24 -6.46 12.12 13.16
N SER A 25 -7.36 12.73 13.92
CA SER A 25 -8.74 13.02 13.51
C SER A 25 -8.79 14.13 12.44
N ARG A 26 -9.94 14.30 11.79
CA ARG A 26 -10.11 15.39 10.81
C ARG A 26 -10.11 16.75 11.50
N GLU A 27 -10.66 16.81 12.70
CA GLU A 27 -10.70 17.97 13.57
C GLU A 27 -9.28 18.44 13.91
N GLU A 28 -8.40 17.51 14.30
CA GLU A 28 -6.99 17.81 14.59
C GLU A 28 -6.22 18.27 13.35
N LEU A 29 -6.46 17.65 12.18
CA LEU A 29 -5.82 18.13 10.94
C LEU A 29 -6.31 19.53 10.56
N ALA A 30 -7.62 19.81 10.66
CA ALA A 30 -8.15 21.14 10.42
C ALA A 30 -7.55 22.18 11.38
N GLN A 31 -7.38 21.82 12.66
CA GLN A 31 -6.74 22.66 13.66
C GLN A 31 -5.27 22.95 13.31
N ARG A 32 -4.49 21.95 12.88
CA ARG A 32 -3.11 22.16 12.39
C ARG A 32 -3.01 23.12 11.20
N VAL A 33 -4.00 23.07 10.30
CA VAL A 33 -4.07 24.00 9.16
C VAL A 33 -4.33 25.44 9.64
N VAL A 34 -5.21 25.61 10.64
CA VAL A 34 -5.49 26.91 11.27
C VAL A 34 -4.28 27.47 12.01
N GLU A 35 -3.54 26.64 12.74
CA GLU A 35 -2.30 27.02 13.43
C GLU A 35 -1.21 27.53 12.46
N ARG A 36 -1.25 27.06 11.21
CA ARG A 36 -0.37 27.54 10.13
C ARG A 36 -0.89 28.78 9.39
N GLY A 37 -1.99 29.38 9.87
CA GLY A 37 -2.54 30.62 9.34
C GLY A 37 -3.54 30.45 8.19
N ALA A 38 -3.94 29.22 7.85
CA ALA A 38 -4.92 28.95 6.80
C ALA A 38 -6.30 28.56 7.37
N LYS A 39 -7.38 29.03 6.75
CA LYS A 39 -8.74 28.71 7.20
C LYS A 39 -9.28 27.50 6.43
N ILE A 40 -9.56 26.41 7.15
CA ILE A 40 -10.24 25.23 6.60
C ILE A 40 -11.29 24.72 7.58
N THR A 41 -12.40 24.19 7.08
CA THR A 41 -13.41 23.52 7.91
C THR A 41 -13.26 22.00 7.80
N THR A 42 -13.70 21.26 8.83
CA THR A 42 -13.76 19.79 8.79
C THR A 42 -14.61 19.28 7.63
N ARG A 43 -15.68 20.00 7.26
CA ARG A 43 -16.50 19.70 6.08
C ARG A 43 -15.72 19.84 4.77
N THR A 44 -14.94 20.90 4.63
CA THR A 44 -14.08 21.12 3.45
C THR A 44 -13.04 20.01 3.34
N LEU A 45 -12.37 19.71 4.46
CA LEU A 45 -11.39 18.62 4.52
C LEU A 45 -12.02 17.27 4.17
N GLY A 46 -13.21 16.96 4.68
CA GLY A 46 -13.95 15.75 4.31
C GLY A 46 -14.36 15.70 2.83
N SER A 47 -14.55 16.85 2.18
CA SER A 47 -14.77 16.90 0.72
C SER A 47 -13.50 16.58 -0.06
N ILE A 48 -12.36 17.11 0.39
CA ILE A 48 -11.03 16.85 -0.18
C ILE A 48 -10.68 15.37 -0.03
N GLU A 49 -10.83 14.79 1.17
CA GLU A 49 -10.56 13.38 1.43
C GLU A 49 -11.44 12.42 0.63
N ARG A 50 -12.63 12.86 0.19
CA ARG A 50 -13.50 12.07 -0.70
C ARG A 50 -13.10 12.17 -2.17
N GLY A 51 -12.13 13.02 -2.52
CA GLY A 51 -11.75 13.28 -3.90
C GLY A 51 -12.82 14.01 -4.71
N VAL A 52 -13.61 14.87 -4.06
CA VAL A 52 -14.63 15.65 -4.79
C VAL A 52 -13.94 16.67 -5.69
N VAL A 53 -14.15 16.54 -7.00
CA VAL A 53 -13.62 17.46 -8.01
C VAL A 53 -14.25 18.86 -7.81
N PRO A 54 -13.45 19.93 -7.70
CA PRO A 54 -13.96 21.30 -7.59
C PRO A 54 -14.78 21.70 -8.83
N LYS A 55 -15.96 22.30 -8.62
CA LYS A 55 -16.85 22.74 -9.71
C LYS A 55 -16.23 23.73 -10.69
N ARG A 56 -15.35 24.59 -10.20
CA ARG A 56 -14.66 25.61 -11.01
C ARG A 56 -13.40 25.08 -11.69
N GLY A 57 -13.06 23.81 -11.48
CA GLY A 57 -11.86 23.20 -12.03
C GLY A 57 -10.54 23.68 -11.40
N GLU A 58 -10.59 24.71 -10.56
CA GLU A 58 -9.44 25.26 -9.86
C GLU A 58 -9.10 24.48 -8.59
N LYS A 59 -7.81 24.27 -8.35
CA LYS A 59 -7.28 23.72 -7.10
C LYS A 59 -7.68 24.63 -5.94
N PRO A 60 -8.43 24.14 -4.93
CA PRO A 60 -8.78 24.96 -3.79
C PRO A 60 -7.50 25.42 -3.06
N PRO A 61 -7.36 26.70 -2.70
CA PRO A 61 -6.16 27.19 -2.00
C PRO A 61 -5.97 26.49 -0.64
N THR A 62 -7.04 25.95 -0.07
CA THR A 62 -7.02 25.17 1.17
C THR A 62 -6.36 23.79 1.01
N LEU A 63 -6.21 23.28 -0.21
CA LEU A 63 -5.59 21.97 -0.46
C LEU A 63 -4.11 22.00 -0.11
N GLU A 64 -3.37 23.00 -0.59
CA GLU A 64 -1.94 23.17 -0.31
C GLU A 64 -1.68 23.31 1.18
N ALA A 65 -2.52 24.08 1.87
CA ALA A 65 -2.41 24.21 3.32
C ALA A 65 -2.66 22.87 4.05
N ALA A 66 -3.60 22.06 3.58
CA ALA A 66 -3.90 20.74 4.15
C ALA A 66 -2.74 19.75 3.97
N VAL A 67 -2.17 19.65 2.77
CA VAL A 67 -1.04 18.74 2.51
C VAL A 67 0.24 19.22 3.20
N ALA A 68 0.47 20.54 3.28
CA ALA A 68 1.58 21.09 4.04
C ALA A 68 1.45 20.79 5.54
N ALA A 69 0.24 20.81 6.10
CA ALA A 69 -0.02 20.44 7.51
C ALA A 69 0.24 18.95 7.81
N LEU A 70 0.17 18.10 6.78
CA LEU A 70 0.58 16.69 6.85
C LEU A 70 2.10 16.49 6.66
N GLY A 71 2.83 17.55 6.30
CA GLY A 71 4.28 17.52 6.08
C GLY A 71 4.70 17.13 4.66
N TRP A 72 3.78 17.16 3.69
CA TRP A 72 4.11 16.88 2.29
C TRP A 72 4.99 18.00 1.71
N ALA A 73 5.84 17.64 0.74
CA ALA A 73 6.63 18.62 0.03
C ALA A 73 5.71 19.45 -0.90
N ALA A 74 6.11 20.69 -1.16
CA ALA A 74 5.41 21.54 -2.11
C ALA A 74 5.39 20.88 -3.49
N GLY A 75 4.21 20.77 -4.09
CA GLY A 75 4.02 20.14 -5.41
C GLY A 75 3.70 18.64 -5.38
N ASP A 76 3.79 17.94 -4.24
CA ASP A 76 3.43 16.51 -4.15
C ASP A 76 1.96 16.28 -4.52
N ALA A 77 1.07 17.17 -4.06
CA ALA A 77 -0.35 17.13 -4.43
C ALA A 77 -0.55 17.30 -5.95
N ASP A 78 0.24 18.16 -6.59
CA ASP A 78 0.16 18.38 -8.04
C ASP A 78 0.66 17.17 -8.83
N ARG A 79 1.72 16.50 -8.36
CA ARG A 79 2.23 15.25 -8.95
C ARG A 79 1.19 14.14 -8.91
N ILE A 80 0.52 13.97 -7.77
CA ILE A 80 -0.60 13.02 -7.64
C ILE A 80 -1.75 13.41 -8.57
N LEU A 81 -2.09 14.71 -8.64
CA LEU A 81 -3.09 15.20 -9.58
C LEU A 81 -2.66 15.03 -11.05
N GLN A 82 -1.38 14.84 -11.35
CA GLN A 82 -0.89 14.51 -12.69
C GLN A 82 -0.92 13.00 -12.99
N GLY A 83 -1.38 12.18 -12.03
CA GLY A 83 -1.53 10.74 -12.18
C GLY A 83 -0.36 9.93 -11.64
N GLU A 84 0.61 10.55 -10.98
CA GLU A 84 1.65 9.80 -10.26
C GLU A 84 1.06 9.05 -9.07
N ASP A 85 1.58 7.85 -8.80
CA ASP A 85 1.14 7.04 -7.65
C ASP A 85 1.48 7.77 -6.33
N PRO A 86 0.49 8.06 -5.46
CA PRO A 86 0.73 8.69 -4.17
C PRO A 86 1.78 7.99 -3.31
N ARG A 87 1.90 6.65 -3.40
CA ARG A 87 2.90 5.92 -2.62
C ARG A 87 4.32 6.29 -3.03
N SER A 88 4.54 6.37 -4.34
CA SER A 88 5.82 6.80 -4.91
C SER A 88 6.13 8.26 -4.59
N VAL A 89 5.15 9.16 -4.72
CA VAL A 89 5.33 10.61 -4.46
C VAL A 89 5.67 10.86 -3.00
N LEU A 90 4.94 10.24 -2.07
CA LEU A 90 5.05 10.51 -0.65
C LEU A 90 6.14 9.69 0.06
N GLY A 91 6.99 8.98 -0.70
CA GLY A 91 8.02 8.09 -0.16
C GLY A 91 7.45 7.01 0.76
N GLN A 92 6.17 6.65 0.57
CA GLN A 92 5.54 5.60 1.35
C GLN A 92 6.01 4.27 0.76
N ALA A 93 6.85 3.57 1.51
CA ALA A 93 7.26 2.24 1.13
C ALA A 93 6.01 1.41 0.86
N ALA A 94 5.92 0.83 -0.34
CA ALA A 94 4.98 -0.24 -0.57
C ALA A 94 5.22 -1.31 0.50
N PRO A 95 4.17 -2.00 0.99
CA PRO A 95 4.38 -3.12 1.89
C PRO A 95 5.40 -4.05 1.24
N ALA A 96 6.45 -4.40 1.97
CA ALA A 96 7.61 -5.11 1.42
C ALA A 96 7.23 -6.41 0.70
N SER A 97 6.09 -6.99 1.08
CA SER A 97 5.49 -8.14 0.42
C SER A 97 3.96 -8.15 0.55
N PRO A 98 3.24 -8.93 -0.29
CA PRO A 98 1.80 -9.18 -0.11
C PRO A 98 1.45 -9.69 1.29
N ARG A 99 2.33 -10.48 1.91
CA ARG A 99 2.16 -10.95 3.30
C ARG A 99 2.22 -9.80 4.30
N ALA A 100 3.16 -8.87 4.16
CA ALA A 100 3.23 -7.68 4.99
C ALA A 100 1.94 -6.87 4.89
N HIS A 101 1.40 -6.71 3.68
CA HIS A 101 0.14 -6.01 3.49
C HIS A 101 -1.05 -6.72 4.17
N ALA A 102 -1.14 -8.05 4.06
CA ALA A 102 -2.17 -8.83 4.74
C ALA A 102 -2.09 -8.68 6.28
N LEU A 103 -0.87 -8.64 6.82
CA LEU A 103 -0.62 -8.41 8.25
C LEU A 103 -1.04 -7.01 8.71
N GLU A 104 -0.85 -5.98 7.87
CA GLU A 104 -1.31 -4.61 8.16
C GLU A 104 -2.85 -4.49 8.22
N LEU A 105 -3.58 -5.35 7.50
CA LEU A 105 -5.05 -5.32 7.46
C LEU A 105 -5.70 -6.03 8.65
N LEU A 106 -5.02 -7.01 9.25
CA LEU A 106 -5.54 -7.83 10.35
C LEU A 106 -6.17 -7.04 11.52
N PRO A 107 -5.55 -5.97 12.04
CA PRO A 107 -6.16 -5.18 13.12
C PRO A 107 -7.53 -4.61 12.75
N LYS A 108 -7.71 -4.13 11.50
CA LYS A 108 -8.97 -3.58 11.00
C LYS A 108 -10.04 -4.67 10.84
N VAL A 109 -9.64 -5.88 10.45
CA VAL A 109 -10.52 -7.05 10.36
C VAL A 109 -11.07 -7.42 11.75
N TYR A 110 -10.22 -7.41 12.78
CA TYR A 110 -10.65 -7.66 14.16
C TYR A 110 -11.48 -6.51 14.75
N GLU A 111 -11.21 -5.26 14.36
CA GLU A 111 -12.05 -4.13 14.74
C GLU A 111 -13.46 -4.24 14.14
N PHE A 112 -13.56 -4.62 12.86
CA PHE A 112 -14.83 -4.91 12.21
C PHE A 112 -15.63 -5.98 12.95
N SER A 113 -15.00 -7.11 13.29
CA SER A 113 -15.71 -8.22 13.95
C SER A 113 -16.23 -7.84 15.34
N ARG A 114 -15.44 -7.08 16.12
CA ARG A 114 -15.89 -6.52 17.41
C ARG A 114 -17.05 -5.54 17.25
N THR A 115 -16.97 -4.66 16.25
CA THR A 115 -18.03 -3.67 15.97
C THR A 115 -19.33 -4.35 15.56
N ALA A 116 -19.25 -5.44 14.78
CA ALA A 116 -20.43 -6.22 14.39
C ALA A 116 -21.13 -6.85 15.61
N VAL A 117 -20.36 -7.41 16.56
CA VAL A 117 -20.93 -7.94 17.81
C VAL A 117 -21.57 -6.83 18.65
N ALA A 118 -20.93 -5.67 18.75
CA ALA A 118 -21.50 -4.51 19.42
C ALA A 118 -22.82 -4.03 18.78
N ALA A 119 -23.01 -4.30 17.49
CA ALA A 119 -24.24 -4.03 16.75
C ALA A 119 -25.28 -5.18 16.83
N GLY A 120 -25.03 -6.24 17.60
CA GLY A 120 -25.95 -7.35 17.83
C GLY A 120 -25.69 -8.62 17.01
N ALA A 121 -24.53 -8.73 16.34
CA ALA A 121 -24.14 -9.98 15.69
C ALA A 121 -23.81 -11.08 16.73
N ASP A 122 -23.96 -12.34 16.32
CA ASP A 122 -23.65 -13.51 17.15
C ASP A 122 -22.14 -13.58 17.49
N PRO A 123 -21.76 -13.61 18.78
CA PRO A 123 -20.37 -13.79 19.20
C PRO A 123 -19.70 -15.06 18.64
N GLY A 124 -20.47 -16.15 18.47
CA GLY A 124 -19.96 -17.40 17.90
C GLY A 124 -19.51 -17.25 16.45
N MET A 125 -20.23 -16.45 15.65
CA MET A 125 -19.81 -16.11 14.29
C MET A 125 -18.53 -15.26 14.28
N ARG A 126 -18.40 -14.31 15.22
CA ARG A 126 -17.18 -13.50 15.36
C ARG A 126 -15.96 -14.35 15.69
N ASP A 127 -16.07 -15.29 16.63
CA ASP A 127 -14.95 -16.17 16.99
C ASP A 127 -14.55 -17.12 15.86
N ARG A 128 -15.50 -17.54 15.03
CA ARG A 128 -15.21 -18.34 13.82
C ARG A 128 -14.54 -17.48 12.75
N PHE A 129 -15.02 -16.27 12.53
CA PHE A 129 -14.45 -15.32 11.59
C PHE A 129 -13.01 -14.94 11.94
N ASP A 130 -12.74 -14.58 13.20
CA ASP A 130 -11.40 -14.22 13.66
C ASP A 130 -10.41 -15.38 13.49
N ARG A 131 -10.83 -16.63 13.78
CA ARG A 131 -10.01 -17.83 13.51
C ARG A 131 -9.70 -18.03 12.04
N LEU A 132 -10.69 -17.86 11.16
CA LEU A 132 -10.48 -18.00 9.71
C LEU A 132 -9.57 -16.90 9.16
N ALA A 133 -9.69 -15.67 9.65
CA ALA A 133 -8.81 -14.57 9.27
C ALA A 133 -7.35 -14.86 9.64
N GLN A 134 -7.12 -15.36 10.86
CA GLN A 134 -5.78 -15.77 11.32
C GLN A 134 -5.22 -16.91 10.45
N GLN A 135 -6.00 -17.97 10.22
CA GLN A 135 -5.60 -19.10 9.37
C GLN A 135 -5.27 -18.67 7.93
N LEU A 136 -6.03 -17.73 7.38
CA LEU A 136 -5.79 -17.21 6.03
C LEU A 136 -4.43 -16.50 5.96
N VAL A 137 -4.10 -15.64 6.92
CA VAL A 137 -2.79 -14.97 6.95
C VAL A 137 -1.65 -15.97 7.18
N GLU A 138 -1.85 -16.98 8.03
CA GLU A 138 -0.88 -18.04 8.23
C GLU A 138 -0.63 -18.87 6.97
N SER A 139 -1.64 -19.01 6.10
CA SER A 139 -1.50 -19.73 4.82
C SER A 139 -0.69 -19.00 3.75
N VAL A 140 -0.46 -17.69 3.91
CA VAL A 140 0.36 -16.91 2.96
C VAL A 140 1.83 -17.30 3.14
N PRO A 141 2.52 -17.83 2.13
CA PRO A 141 3.92 -18.24 2.27
C PRO A 141 4.81 -17.09 2.76
N SER A 142 5.75 -17.38 3.66
CA SER A 142 6.78 -16.40 3.99
C SER A 142 7.87 -16.40 2.92
N GLU A 143 8.55 -15.26 2.71
CA GLU A 143 9.67 -15.20 1.76
C GLU A 143 10.76 -16.22 2.06
N ARG A 144 10.94 -16.58 3.34
CA ARG A 144 11.87 -17.63 3.77
C ARG A 144 11.47 -19.02 3.26
N ASP A 145 10.17 -19.30 3.17
CA ASP A 145 9.66 -20.60 2.70
C ASP A 145 9.91 -20.78 1.20
N VAL A 146 9.78 -19.70 0.43
CA VAL A 146 10.04 -19.72 -1.02
C VAL A 146 11.53 -19.94 -1.29
N SER A 147 12.42 -19.23 -0.60
CA SER A 147 13.86 -19.44 -0.76
C SER A 147 14.33 -20.84 -0.35
N ALA A 148 13.72 -21.44 0.69
CA ALA A 148 14.03 -22.80 1.11
C ALA A 148 13.59 -23.85 0.08
N ALA A 149 12.42 -23.68 -0.53
CA ALA A 149 11.92 -24.57 -1.58
C ALA A 149 12.81 -24.54 -2.84
N TYR A 150 13.27 -23.36 -3.25
CA TYR A 150 14.23 -23.23 -4.36
C TYR A 150 15.62 -23.80 -4.01
N GLY A 151 16.08 -23.63 -2.76
CA GLY A 151 17.34 -24.21 -2.29
C GLY A 151 17.37 -25.75 -2.35
N LEU A 152 16.24 -26.41 -2.07
CA LEU A 152 16.11 -27.86 -2.16
C LEU A 152 15.96 -28.37 -3.60
N ALA A 153 15.33 -27.58 -4.49
CA ALA A 153 15.25 -27.92 -5.91
C ALA A 153 16.61 -27.76 -6.64
N ALA A 154 17.44 -26.81 -6.21
CA ALA A 154 18.79 -26.61 -6.73
C ALA A 154 19.79 -27.67 -6.23
N TYR A 155 19.50 -28.34 -5.11
CA TYR A 155 20.32 -29.43 -4.58
C TYR A 155 19.81 -30.79 -5.09
N ARG A 156 19.89 -31.02 -6.40
CA ARG A 156 19.97 -32.40 -6.90
C ARG A 156 21.45 -32.79 -6.87
N PRO A 157 21.91 -33.62 -5.91
CA PRO A 157 23.23 -34.22 -6.02
C PRO A 157 23.21 -35.06 -7.30
N HIS A 158 23.93 -34.62 -8.31
CA HIS A 158 24.20 -35.45 -9.48
C HIS A 158 24.76 -36.77 -8.96
N ALA A 159 24.09 -37.88 -9.29
CA ALA A 159 24.64 -39.18 -8.98
C ALA A 159 26.03 -39.25 -9.63
N ALA A 160 27.05 -39.65 -8.88
CA ALA A 160 28.40 -39.80 -9.42
C ALA A 160 28.34 -40.73 -10.65
N GLY A 161 28.46 -40.16 -11.86
CA GLY A 161 28.31 -40.88 -13.13
C GLY A 161 27.29 -40.30 -14.11
N GLU A 162 26.37 -39.43 -13.68
CA GLU A 162 25.58 -38.60 -14.61
C GLU A 162 26.45 -37.43 -15.06
N GLY A 163 26.95 -37.52 -16.29
CA GLY A 163 27.68 -36.42 -16.92
C GLY A 163 26.87 -35.13 -16.97
N VAL A 164 27.56 -34.03 -17.30
CA VAL A 164 26.97 -32.70 -17.50
C VAL A 164 25.73 -32.82 -18.40
N PRO A 165 24.59 -32.18 -18.07
CA PRO A 165 23.43 -32.13 -18.97
C PRO A 165 23.89 -31.73 -20.37
N GLN A 166 23.45 -32.46 -21.41
CA GLN A 166 23.84 -32.22 -22.80
C GLN A 166 23.71 -30.74 -23.20
N ASP A 167 22.73 -30.04 -22.64
CA ASP A 167 22.45 -28.63 -22.87
C ASP A 167 23.55 -27.66 -22.36
N ASP A 168 24.30 -28.05 -21.32
CA ASP A 168 25.46 -27.29 -20.82
C ASP A 168 26.73 -27.65 -21.59
N ALA A 169 26.85 -28.90 -22.07
CA ALA A 169 27.96 -29.30 -22.94
C ALA A 169 27.93 -28.55 -24.28
N ASP A 170 26.75 -28.42 -24.89
CA ASP A 170 26.55 -27.67 -26.14
C ASP A 170 26.86 -26.18 -25.95
N ARG A 171 26.48 -25.59 -24.81
CA ARG A 171 26.81 -24.19 -24.46
C ARG A 171 28.31 -23.96 -24.29
N ILE A 172 29.04 -24.90 -23.70
CA ILE A 172 30.51 -24.83 -23.56
C ILE A 172 31.19 -24.96 -24.92
N PHE A 173 30.71 -25.87 -25.79
CA PHE A 173 31.23 -26.01 -27.15
C PHE A 173 30.99 -24.76 -28.01
N GLU A 174 29.81 -24.13 -27.93
CA GLU A 174 29.55 -22.85 -28.60
C GLU A 174 30.44 -21.71 -28.10
N ALA A 175 30.72 -21.66 -26.78
CA ALA A 175 31.61 -20.66 -26.22
C ALA A 175 33.06 -20.85 -26.66
N MET A 176 33.52 -22.11 -26.76
CA MET A 176 34.88 -22.44 -27.22
C MET A 176 35.09 -22.30 -28.73
N GLY A 177 34.03 -22.37 -29.55
CA GLY A 177 34.10 -22.21 -31.00
C GLY A 177 34.09 -20.77 -31.50
N ARG A 178 33.87 -19.77 -30.63
CA ARG A 178 33.81 -18.35 -31.00
C ARG A 178 35.16 -17.59 -30.90
N ASP A 179 36.19 -18.22 -30.38
CA ASP A 179 37.53 -17.63 -30.18
C ASP A 179 38.61 -18.17 -31.15
N ALA A 180 38.21 -18.82 -32.26
CA ALA A 180 39.10 -19.27 -33.34
C ALA A 180 38.75 -18.57 -34.67
#